data_AF-A0ABD5MZN8-F1
#
_entry.id   AF-A0ABD5MZN8-F1
#
_cell.length_a   1.000
_cell.length_b   1.000
_cell.length_c   1.000
_cell.angle_alpha   90.00
_cell.angle_beta   90.00
_cell.angle_gamma   90.00
#
_symmetry.space_group_name_H-M   'P 1'
#
loop_
_entity.id
_entity.type
_entity.pdbx_description
1 polymer ?
#
loop_
_entity_poly.entity_id
_entity_poly.type
_entity_poly.pdbx_seq_one_letter_code
_entity_poly.pdbx_strand_id
1 'polypeptide(L)'
;MPEIKSAFLKNLVLCVIEVYNRYRSPEATAKLVEVEKNGVVIDFEGSFCSSCSVRDYFEDFIYELETIDKKFKFELVDMKPIGAQSFRVRYTMKDSFSVEVNEDSLFGEFLLDKGLSFKGYLASNPCTKDVIMFHFRTWLFERKQTTEK
;
A
#
# COMPACT_ATOMS: atom_id res chain seq x y z
N MET A 1 -2.22 11.80 -14.87
CA MET A 1 -1.74 10.39 -14.91
C MET A 1 -2.02 9.72 -13.56
N PRO A 2 -3.25 9.21 -13.32
CA PRO A 2 -3.65 8.61 -12.03
C PRO A 2 -3.52 7.07 -11.98
N GLU A 3 -3.34 6.41 -13.12
CA GLU A 3 -3.53 4.96 -13.24
C GLU A 3 -2.39 4.13 -12.63
N ILE A 4 -1.14 4.61 -12.69
CA ILE A 4 0.03 3.89 -12.16
C ILE A 4 -0.01 3.79 -10.62
N LYS A 5 -0.47 4.86 -9.94
CA LYS A 5 -0.67 4.85 -8.48
C LYS A 5 -1.71 3.81 -8.06
N SER A 6 -2.80 3.70 -8.82
CA SER A 6 -3.88 2.74 -8.53
C SER A 6 -3.42 1.29 -8.65
N ALA A 7 -2.58 0.98 -9.64
CA ALA A 7 -2.06 -0.37 -9.85
C ALA A 7 -1.04 -0.79 -8.76
N PHE A 8 -0.15 0.12 -8.35
CA PHE A 8 0.78 -0.15 -7.25
C PHE A 8 0.03 -0.33 -5.92
N LEU A 9 -0.90 0.58 -5.62
CA LEU A 9 -1.74 0.51 -4.42
C LEU A 9 -2.55 -0.78 -4.36
N LYS A 10 -3.12 -1.20 -5.50
CA LYS A 10 -3.84 -2.47 -5.60
C LYS A 10 -2.97 -3.67 -5.20
N ASN A 11 -1.75 -3.75 -5.72
CA ASN A 11 -0.85 -4.86 -5.41
C ASN A 11 -0.41 -4.85 -3.93
N LEU A 12 -0.13 -3.67 -3.38
CA LEU A 12 0.19 -3.51 -1.96
C LEU A 12 -0.97 -4.04 -1.09
N VAL A 13 -2.19 -3.57 -1.38
CA VAL A 13 -3.39 -3.92 -0.60
C VAL A 13 -3.72 -5.40 -0.72
N LEU A 14 -3.55 -6.01 -1.88
CA LEU A 14 -3.70 -7.46 -2.04
C LEU A 14 -2.69 -8.24 -1.19
N CYS A 15 -1.43 -7.80 -1.14
CA CYS A 15 -0.41 -8.43 -0.31
C CYS A 15 -0.75 -8.31 1.18
N VAL A 16 -1.22 -7.14 1.63
CA VAL A 16 -1.68 -6.95 3.02
C VAL A 16 -2.89 -7.84 3.33
N ILE A 17 -3.85 -7.95 2.41
CA ILE A 17 -5.02 -8.81 2.60
C ILE A 17 -4.60 -10.27 2.78
N GLU A 18 -3.61 -10.76 2.03
CA GLU A 18 -3.08 -12.11 2.22
C GLU A 18 -2.47 -12.30 3.61
N VAL A 19 -1.67 -11.33 4.06
CA VAL A 19 -1.06 -11.34 5.40
C VAL A 19 -2.14 -11.30 6.48
N TYR A 20 -3.08 -10.37 6.39
CA TYR A 20 -4.18 -10.22 7.33
C TYR A 20 -5.01 -11.50 7.42
N ASN A 21 -5.45 -12.04 6.29
CA ASN A 21 -6.25 -13.27 6.25
C ASN A 21 -5.50 -14.47 6.79
N ARG A 22 -4.18 -14.55 6.60
CA ARG A 22 -3.35 -15.62 7.17
C ARG A 22 -3.38 -15.64 8.70
N TYR A 23 -3.43 -14.46 9.34
CA TYR A 23 -3.38 -14.34 10.79
C TYR A 23 -4.75 -14.22 11.46
N ARG A 24 -5.76 -13.70 10.76
CA ARG A 24 -7.09 -13.39 11.32
C ARG A 24 -8.21 -14.32 10.87
N SER A 25 -8.00 -15.13 9.82
CA SER A 25 -8.96 -16.16 9.44
C SER A 25 -9.00 -17.29 10.47
N PRO A 26 -10.19 -17.84 10.81
CA PRO A 26 -11.52 -17.57 10.23
C PRO A 26 -12.32 -16.47 10.93
N GLU A 27 -11.77 -15.84 11.96
CA GLU A 27 -12.48 -14.89 12.82
C GLU A 27 -12.82 -13.58 12.10
N ALA A 28 -11.91 -13.11 11.26
CA ALA A 28 -12.10 -11.99 10.34
C ALA A 28 -11.32 -12.24 9.04
N THR A 29 -11.98 -12.01 7.91
CA THR A 29 -11.40 -12.10 6.56
C THR A 29 -11.66 -10.81 5.81
N ALA A 30 -10.66 -10.31 5.10
CA ALA A 30 -10.70 -9.11 4.28
C ALA A 30 -10.73 -9.49 2.79
N LYS A 31 -11.53 -8.76 2.01
CA LYS A 31 -11.64 -8.89 0.55
C LYS A 31 -11.61 -7.51 -0.09
N LEU A 32 -10.73 -7.32 -1.08
CA LEU A 32 -10.66 -6.07 -1.82
C LEU A 32 -11.90 -5.93 -2.72
N VAL A 33 -12.62 -4.83 -2.57
CA VAL A 33 -13.78 -4.50 -3.41
C VAL A 33 -13.34 -3.59 -4.56
N GLU A 34 -12.70 -2.47 -4.21
CA GLU A 34 -12.35 -1.43 -5.17
C GLU A 34 -11.12 -0.63 -4.69
N VAL A 35 -10.36 -0.12 -5.66
CA VAL A 35 -9.26 0.81 -5.42
C VAL A 35 -9.66 2.16 -5.99
N GLU A 36 -9.80 3.15 -5.10
CA GLU A 36 -10.09 4.54 -5.45
C GLU A 36 -8.77 5.31 -5.68
N LYS A 37 -8.83 6.53 -6.22
CA LYS A 37 -7.61 7.33 -6.51
C LYS A 37 -6.71 7.56 -5.29
N ASN A 38 -7.32 7.80 -4.13
CA ASN A 38 -6.64 8.13 -2.88
C ASN A 38 -7.06 7.18 -1.75
N GLY A 39 -7.54 5.97 -2.07
CA GLY A 39 -8.16 5.12 -1.07
C GLY A 39 -8.48 3.72 -1.57
N VAL A 40 -9.00 2.90 -0.66
CA VAL A 40 -9.45 1.54 -0.97
C VAL A 40 -10.72 1.20 -0.22
N VAL A 41 -11.53 0.34 -0.85
CA VAL A 41 -12.75 -0.20 -0.27
C VAL A 41 -12.55 -1.70 -0.06
N ILE A 42 -12.74 -2.15 1.17
CA ILE A 42 -12.50 -3.52 1.60
C ILE A 42 -13.73 -4.02 2.34
N ASP A 43 -14.16 -5.22 1.99
CA ASP A 43 -15.21 -5.93 2.71
C ASP A 43 -14.55 -6.87 3.73
N PHE A 44 -14.95 -6.72 4.98
CA PHE A 44 -14.57 -7.60 6.08
C PHE A 44 -15.73 -8.53 6.41
N GLU A 45 -15.45 -9.81 6.53
CA GLU A 45 -16.43 -10.86 6.80
C GLU A 45 -15.86 -11.82 7.86
N GLY A 46 -16.66 -12.17 8.86
CA GLY A 46 -16.23 -13.10 9.89
C GLY A 46 -17.17 -13.16 11.07
N SER A 47 -16.95 -14.11 11.98
CA SER A 47 -17.77 -14.24 13.17
C SER A 47 -17.64 -13.04 14.10
N PHE A 48 -16.49 -12.35 14.06
CA PHE A 48 -16.04 -11.27 14.95
C PHE A 48 -16.18 -11.62 16.45
N CYS A 49 -15.21 -11.22 17.27
CA CYS A 49 -15.29 -11.43 18.71
C CYS A 49 -16.46 -10.61 19.29
N SER A 50 -17.42 -11.28 19.95
CA SER A 50 -18.61 -10.66 20.53
C SER A 50 -18.34 -9.69 21.68
N SER A 51 -17.18 -9.80 22.33
CA SER A 51 -16.71 -8.89 23.38
C SER A 51 -15.72 -7.84 22.88
N CYS A 52 -15.31 -7.90 21.61
CA CYS A 52 -14.31 -7.02 21.04
C CYS A 52 -14.97 -6.00 20.12
N SER A 53 -14.33 -4.83 19.95
CA SER A 53 -14.84 -3.83 19.02
C SER A 53 -14.50 -4.26 17.60
N VAL A 54 -15.52 -4.37 16.73
CA VAL A 54 -15.31 -4.66 15.28
C VAL A 54 -14.37 -3.66 14.61
N ARG A 55 -14.30 -2.43 15.16
CA ARG A 55 -13.40 -1.39 14.70
C ARG A 55 -11.92 -1.75 14.87
N ASP A 56 -11.58 -2.53 15.89
CA ASP A 56 -10.20 -2.93 16.17
C ASP A 56 -9.63 -3.74 15.00
N TYR A 57 -10.44 -4.63 14.42
CA TYR A 57 -10.08 -5.40 13.22
C TYR A 57 -9.79 -4.52 12.01
N PHE A 58 -10.50 -3.40 11.88
CA PHE A 58 -10.33 -2.47 10.76
C PHE A 58 -9.10 -1.58 10.96
N GLU A 59 -8.79 -1.21 12.20
CA GLU A 59 -7.57 -0.46 12.56
C GLU A 59 -6.33 -1.36 12.47
N ASP A 60 -6.44 -2.63 12.88
CA ASP A 60 -5.39 -3.65 12.69
C ASP A 60 -4.97 -3.78 11.23
N PHE A 61 -5.92 -3.70 10.30
CA PHE A 61 -5.60 -3.71 8.87
C PHE A 61 -4.75 -2.50 8.42
N ILE A 62 -4.96 -1.32 9.03
CA ILE A 62 -4.14 -0.13 8.78
C ILE A 62 -2.72 -0.37 9.32
N TYR A 63 -2.57 -0.98 10.50
CA TYR A 63 -1.27 -1.31 11.05
C TYR A 63 -0.48 -2.28 10.16
N GLU A 64 -1.14 -3.27 9.56
CA GLU A 64 -0.50 -4.17 8.59
C GLU A 64 -0.05 -3.41 7.32
N LEU A 65 -0.86 -2.48 6.81
CA LEU A 65 -0.48 -1.59 5.71
C LEU A 65 0.77 -0.75 6.03
N GLU A 66 0.79 -0.11 7.19
CA GLU A 66 1.92 0.72 7.65
C GLU A 66 3.18 -0.10 7.94
N THR A 67 3.02 -1.38 8.30
CA THR A 67 4.13 -2.31 8.53
C THR A 67 4.86 -2.65 7.23
N ILE A 68 4.13 -2.81 6.13
CA ILE A 68 4.75 -3.05 4.82
C ILE A 68 5.41 -1.77 4.29
N ASP A 69 4.73 -0.62 4.42
CA ASP A 69 5.30 0.67 4.02
C ASP A 69 4.76 1.83 4.88
N LYS A 70 5.63 2.33 5.77
CA LYS A 70 5.35 3.44 6.71
C LYS A 70 4.99 4.77 6.02
N LYS A 71 5.19 4.87 4.71
CA LYS A 71 4.82 6.08 3.94
C LYS A 71 3.31 6.13 3.68
N PHE A 72 2.63 4.99 3.68
CA PHE A 72 1.21 4.92 3.42
C PHE A 72 0.41 5.06 4.71
N LYS A 73 0.05 6.30 5.04
CA LYS A 73 -0.85 6.59 6.16
C LYS A 73 -2.29 6.48 5.70
N PHE A 74 -2.98 5.44 6.14
CA PHE A 74 -4.40 5.26 5.87
C PHE A 74 -5.24 5.64 7.08
N GLU A 75 -6.45 6.11 6.81
CA GLU A 75 -7.45 6.37 7.82
C GLU A 75 -8.78 5.77 7.43
N LEU A 76 -9.49 5.26 8.43
CA LEU A 76 -10.84 4.80 8.27
C LEU A 76 -11.77 6.01 8.10
N VAL A 77 -12.41 6.11 6.94
CA VAL A 77 -13.35 7.20 6.62
C VAL A 77 -14.78 6.80 6.93
N ASP A 78 -15.15 5.59 6.54
CA ASP A 78 -16.53 5.13 6.60
C ASP A 78 -16.55 3.61 6.82
N MET A 79 -17.52 3.16 7.60
CA MET A 79 -17.80 1.73 7.78
C MET A 79 -19.31 1.52 7.70
N LYS A 80 -19.73 0.56 6.88
CA LYS A 80 -21.14 0.26 6.65
C LYS A 80 -21.39 -1.25 6.79
N PRO A 81 -22.37 -1.68 7.61
CA PRO A 81 -22.76 -3.08 7.63
C PRO A 81 -23.46 -3.43 6.31
N ILE A 82 -23.05 -4.53 5.68
CA ILE A 82 -23.71 -5.08 4.47
C ILE A 82 -24.59 -6.29 4.86
N GLY A 83 -24.21 -7.02 5.91
CA GLY A 83 -24.90 -8.22 6.36
C GLY A 83 -24.75 -8.44 7.86
N ALA A 84 -25.21 -9.60 8.35
CA ALA A 84 -25.17 -9.93 9.77
C ALA A 84 -23.73 -9.98 10.35
N GLN A 85 -22.76 -10.33 9.52
CA GLN A 85 -21.35 -10.57 9.87
C GLN A 85 -20.41 -10.02 8.79
N SER A 86 -20.84 -8.97 8.10
CA SER A 86 -20.09 -8.39 6.98
C SER A 86 -20.16 -6.87 6.99
N PHE A 87 -19.00 -6.24 6.85
CA PHE A 87 -18.83 -4.79 6.89
C PHE A 87 -18.03 -4.32 5.67
N ARG A 88 -18.52 -3.27 5.01
CA ARG A 88 -17.75 -2.52 4.01
C ARG A 88 -17.04 -1.38 4.70
N VAL A 89 -15.73 -1.34 4.57
CA VAL A 89 -14.89 -0.30 5.14
C VAL A 89 -14.20 0.45 4.01
N ARG A 90 -14.28 1.78 4.06
CA ARG A 90 -13.56 2.67 3.15
C ARG A 90 -12.41 3.32 3.90
N TYR A 91 -11.23 3.17 3.31
CA TYR A 91 -10.01 3.82 3.77
C TYR A 91 -9.60 4.91 2.79
N THR A 92 -9.15 6.04 3.32
CA THR A 92 -8.47 7.08 2.54
C THR A 92 -7.04 7.18 2.99
N MET A 93 -6.15 7.47 2.05
CA MET A 93 -4.79 7.86 2.37
C MET A 93 -4.81 9.31 2.87
N LYS A 94 -4.16 9.58 4.00
CA LYS A 94 -3.83 10.95 4.39
C LYS A 94 -2.67 11.41 3.50
N ASP A 95 -2.93 12.41 2.67
CA ASP A 95 -1.93 13.13 1.88
C ASP A 95 -0.96 13.90 2.81
N SER A 96 -0.19 13.22 3.65
CA SER A 96 1.11 13.73 4.07
C SER A 96 2.13 13.46 2.96
N PHE A 97 1.78 13.89 1.74
CA PHE A 97 2.62 13.81 0.55
C PHE A 97 2.83 15.23 0.02
N SER A 98 3.68 15.98 0.70
CA SER A 98 4.45 17.04 0.05
C SER A 98 5.75 16.42 -0.47
N VAL A 99 5.65 15.59 -1.51
CA VAL A 99 6.76 15.37 -2.43
C VAL A 99 6.25 15.78 -3.79
N GLU A 100 6.46 17.06 -4.10
CA GLU A 100 6.47 17.50 -5.48
C GLU A 100 7.62 16.77 -6.20
N VAL A 101 7.31 16.31 -7.42
CA VAL A 101 8.18 15.68 -8.43
C VAL A 101 8.33 14.15 -8.37
N ASN A 102 7.36 13.47 -9.00
CA ASN A 102 7.50 12.37 -9.98
C ASN A 102 8.60 11.29 -9.75
N GLU A 103 8.76 10.79 -8.52
CA GLU A 103 9.68 9.67 -8.21
C GLU A 103 9.36 8.39 -9.00
N ASP A 104 8.09 8.13 -9.35
CA ASP A 104 7.70 6.94 -10.10
C ASP A 104 8.26 6.92 -11.53
N SER A 105 8.28 8.07 -12.22
CA SER A 105 8.86 8.19 -13.57
C SER A 105 10.38 8.08 -13.51
N LEU A 106 10.99 8.73 -12.51
CA LEU A 106 12.44 8.72 -12.31
C LEU A 106 12.96 7.34 -11.89
N PHE A 107 12.19 6.60 -11.09
CA PHE A 107 12.55 5.25 -10.70
C PHE A 107 12.45 4.28 -11.88
N GLY A 108 11.44 4.46 -12.74
CA GLY A 108 11.35 3.74 -14.02
C GLY A 108 12.57 3.99 -14.92
N GLU A 109 12.96 5.26 -15.10
CA GLU A 109 14.19 5.63 -15.83
C GLU A 109 15.44 4.98 -15.21
N PHE A 110 15.57 5.06 -13.89
CA PHE A 110 16.68 4.45 -13.17
C PHE A 110 16.75 2.94 -13.36
N LEU A 111 15.62 2.23 -13.29
CA LEU A 111 15.60 0.79 -13.51
C LEU A 111 16.02 0.45 -14.94
N LEU A 112 15.55 1.19 -15.95
CA LEU A 112 15.98 1.01 -17.33
C LEU A 112 17.48 1.28 -17.50
N ASP A 113 18.02 2.34 -16.88
CA ASP A 113 19.46 2.66 -16.88
C ASP A 113 20.30 1.53 -16.25
N LYS A 114 19.76 0.86 -15.22
CA LYS A 114 20.40 -0.30 -14.59
C LYS A 114 20.09 -1.64 -15.26
N GLY A 115 19.37 -1.65 -16.38
CA GLY A 115 18.97 -2.88 -17.07
C GLY A 115 18.02 -3.77 -16.26
N LEU A 116 17.34 -3.19 -15.28
CA LEU A 116 16.39 -3.86 -14.41
C LEU A 116 14.97 -3.65 -14.94
N SER A 117 14.13 -4.66 -14.74
CA SER A 117 12.69 -4.53 -15.00
C SER A 117 11.94 -4.30 -13.69
N PHE A 118 10.86 -3.52 -13.75
CA PHE A 118 9.99 -3.30 -12.60
C PHE A 118 9.42 -4.61 -12.04
N LYS A 119 9.07 -5.55 -12.93
CA LYS A 119 8.63 -6.90 -12.54
C LYS A 119 9.70 -7.67 -11.77
N GLY A 120 10.97 -7.56 -12.19
CA GLY A 120 12.11 -8.15 -11.48
C GLY A 120 12.35 -7.52 -10.12
N TYR A 121 12.22 -6.20 -10.01
CA TYR A 121 12.30 -5.49 -8.74
C TYR A 121 11.23 -5.97 -7.75
N LEU A 122 9.96 -6.07 -8.17
CA LEU A 122 8.87 -6.54 -7.30
C LEU A 122 9.07 -7.98 -6.85
N ALA A 123 9.57 -8.85 -7.72
CA ALA A 123 9.86 -10.26 -7.42
C ALA A 123 11.13 -10.46 -6.56
N SER A 124 11.93 -9.41 -6.34
CA SER A 124 13.16 -9.51 -5.57
C SER A 124 12.93 -9.54 -4.06
N ASN A 125 13.90 -10.09 -3.33
CA ASN A 125 13.86 -10.15 -1.87
C ASN A 125 13.99 -8.74 -1.25
N PRO A 126 13.60 -8.55 0.03
CA PRO A 126 13.63 -7.25 0.70
C PRO A 126 15.01 -6.57 0.66
N CYS A 127 16.09 -7.30 0.94
CA CYS A 127 17.46 -6.74 0.92
C CYS A 127 17.85 -6.23 -0.47
N THR A 128 17.46 -6.92 -1.54
CA THR A 128 17.70 -6.48 -2.92
C THR A 128 16.91 -5.23 -3.23
N LYS A 129 15.67 -5.13 -2.76
CA LYS A 129 14.86 -3.91 -2.92
C LYS A 129 15.49 -2.71 -2.20
N ASP A 130 15.98 -2.91 -0.98
CA ASP A 130 16.64 -1.86 -0.19
C ASP A 130 17.91 -1.33 -0.87
N VAL A 131 18.74 -2.22 -1.42
CA VAL A 131 19.95 -1.85 -2.18
C VAL A 131 19.58 -1.07 -3.44
N ILE A 132 18.57 -1.52 -4.18
CA ILE A 132 18.07 -0.83 -5.38
C ILE A 132 17.53 0.56 -5.01
N MET A 133 16.83 0.69 -3.88
CA MET A 133 16.36 2.00 -3.38
C MET A 133 17.50 2.92 -2.95
N PHE A 134 18.53 2.38 -2.32
CA PHE A 134 19.72 3.14 -1.97
C PHE A 134 20.37 3.74 -3.22
N HIS A 135 20.57 2.92 -4.26
CA HIS A 135 21.14 3.38 -5.53
C HIS A 135 20.25 4.37 -6.26
N PHE A 136 18.93 4.19 -6.23
CA PHE A 136 18.00 5.16 -6.81
C PHE A 136 18.11 6.53 -6.13
N ARG A 137 18.20 6.57 -4.79
CA ARG A 137 18.37 7.82 -4.04
C ARG A 137 19.68 8.52 -4.37
N THR A 138 20.77 7.76 -4.47
CA THR A 138 22.08 8.31 -4.89
C THR A 138 22.02 8.89 -6.30
N TRP A 139 21.40 8.16 -7.24
CA TRP A 139 21.22 8.61 -8.62
C TRP A 139 20.36 9.88 -8.72
N LEU A 140 19.30 10.00 -7.91
CA LEU A 140 18.50 11.22 -7.81
C LEU A 140 19.33 12.40 -7.29
N PHE A 141 20.16 12.17 -6.28
CA PHE A 141 21.01 13.20 -5.68
C PHE A 141 22.01 13.77 -6.69
N GLU A 142 22.66 12.90 -7.48
CA GLU A 142 23.59 13.31 -8.54
C GLU A 142 22.91 14.16 -9.62
N ARG A 143 21.69 13.81 -10.05
CA ARG A 143 20.92 14.59 -11.03
C ARG A 143 20.53 15.99 -10.52
N LYS A 144 20.22 16.12 -9.22
CA LYS A 144 19.93 17.42 -8.60
C LYS A 144 21.16 18.33 -8.63
N GLN A 145 22.36 17.80 -8.38
CA GLN A 145 23.60 18.60 -8.50
C GLN A 145 23.92 19.05 -9.93
N THR A 146 23.38 18.36 -10.94
CA THR A 146 23.61 18.70 -12.35
C THR A 146 22.66 19.79 -12.86
N THR A 147 21.55 20.04 -12.14
CA THR A 147 20.54 21.05 -12.52
C THR A 147 20.76 22.41 -11.85
N GLU A 148 21.68 22.49 -10.88
CA GLU A 148 22.08 23.73 -10.17
C GLU A 148 23.39 24.36 -10.71
N LYS A 149 23.86 23.91 -11.89
CA LYS A 149 25.05 24.44 -12.59
C LYS A 149 24.66 25.05 -13.93
#